data_AF-A0A2T1E5X4-F1
#
_entry.id   AF-A0A2T1E5X4-F1
#
_cell.length_a   1.000
_cell.length_b   1.000
_cell.length_c   1.000
_cell.angle_alpha   90.00
_cell.angle_beta   90.00
_cell.angle_gamma   90.00
#
_symmetry.space_group_name_H-M   'P 1'
#
loop_
_entity.id
_entity.type
_entity.pdbx_description
1 polymer ?
#
loop_
_entity_poly.entity_id
_entity_poly.type
_entity_poly.pdbx_seq_one_letter_code
_entity_poly.pdbx_strand_id
1 'polypeptide(L)'
;MKLSLYCPTCSRPIADLNNASPQVTCGACQHRYGIVHGKLSKHSSISEPLLFLSHHLPSLHKRHYTLQITTPDRNLKQLQFSIPGKADPLPVHYGDVVSVLYTMQGYLMKKLVAVNNHTTGKRYVLPKPVPSTIELTLTLSSIVLGLLVASFFSGVNVFLVSVVTALGVLAYLKVTNSAQLTSPSLAMHGREGTRLAGDQRLLAQKLKIEQRLDEINHECKSNQGLIDRLEDLKQKMVTVDQQLYAPRIFRTTGAVTILKQQITNNQRLVREYRRALQMIEIEMETSWIADQLPDASNFTRAIMQKLEELKAIEEQNQFLKLQLTAYEEVKHHVIPGYE
;
A
#
# COMPACT_ATOMS: atom_id res chain seq x y z
N MET A 1 -36.33 13.09 -8.88
CA MET A 1 -36.37 11.61 -9.07
C MET A 1 -35.48 10.97 -8.01
N LYS A 2 -35.96 9.95 -7.30
CA LYS A 2 -35.12 9.18 -6.37
C LYS A 2 -34.26 8.22 -7.19
N LEU A 3 -32.94 8.29 -7.03
CA LEU A 3 -32.00 7.48 -7.79
C LEU A 3 -31.61 6.28 -6.93
N SER A 4 -32.38 5.20 -6.98
CA SER A 4 -32.13 4.00 -6.17
C SER A 4 -31.16 3.04 -6.85
N LEU A 5 -30.16 2.59 -6.11
CA LEU A 5 -29.23 1.53 -6.51
C LEU A 5 -29.76 0.16 -6.06
N TYR A 6 -29.63 -0.83 -6.94
CA TYR A 6 -30.06 -2.21 -6.67
C TYR A 6 -28.89 -3.18 -6.61
N CYS A 7 -29.03 -4.21 -5.77
CA CYS A 7 -28.03 -5.24 -5.62
C CYS A 7 -27.90 -6.11 -6.87
N PRO A 8 -26.68 -6.38 -7.37
CA PRO A 8 -26.44 -7.35 -8.43
C PRO A 8 -26.66 -8.79 -8.01
N THR A 9 -26.53 -9.09 -6.71
CA THR A 9 -26.67 -10.47 -6.21
C THR A 9 -28.12 -10.81 -5.83
N CYS A 10 -28.84 -9.90 -5.16
CA CYS A 10 -30.18 -10.17 -4.63
C CYS A 10 -31.29 -9.25 -5.15
N SER A 11 -30.98 -8.33 -6.08
CA SER A 11 -31.93 -7.39 -6.69
C SER A 11 -32.69 -6.46 -5.72
N ARG A 12 -32.36 -6.45 -4.43
CA ARG A 12 -32.94 -5.52 -3.44
C ARG A 12 -32.28 -4.13 -3.51
N PRO A 13 -32.99 -3.05 -3.17
CA PRO A 13 -32.40 -1.71 -3.12
C PRO A 13 -31.32 -1.64 -2.03
N ILE A 14 -30.18 -1.03 -2.34
CA ILE A 14 -29.02 -0.92 -1.45
C ILE A 14 -28.83 0.50 -0.92
N ALA A 15 -28.95 1.53 -1.78
CA ALA A 15 -28.76 2.92 -1.39
C ALA A 15 -29.48 3.89 -2.34
N ASP A 16 -29.74 5.11 -1.85
CA ASP A 16 -30.13 6.26 -2.68
C ASP A 16 -28.87 7.05 -3.05
N LEU A 17 -28.65 7.28 -4.36
CA LEU A 17 -27.44 7.89 -4.91
C LEU A 17 -27.17 9.30 -4.39
N ASN A 18 -28.22 10.05 -4.02
CA ASN A 18 -28.08 11.42 -3.54
C ASN A 18 -27.37 11.52 -2.18
N ASN A 19 -27.44 10.46 -1.37
CA ASN A 19 -26.82 10.38 -0.03
C ASN A 19 -25.86 9.18 0.07
N ALA A 20 -25.48 8.56 -1.05
CA ALA A 20 -24.68 7.35 -1.04
C ALA A 20 -23.22 7.69 -0.72
N SER A 21 -22.72 7.16 0.39
CA SER A 21 -21.29 7.03 0.62
C SER A 21 -20.63 6.23 -0.51
N PRO A 22 -19.34 6.46 -0.82
CA PRO A 22 -18.62 5.75 -1.88
C PRO A 22 -18.55 4.22 -1.66
N GLN A 23 -18.94 3.75 -0.48
CA GLN A 23 -19.05 2.36 -0.11
C GLN A 23 -20.43 2.09 0.48
N VAL A 24 -21.07 1.01 0.05
CA VAL A 24 -22.37 0.58 0.58
C VAL A 24 -22.37 -0.93 0.75
N THR A 25 -22.91 -1.39 1.88
CA THR A 25 -23.09 -2.81 2.18
C THR A 25 -24.55 -3.19 1.96
N CYS A 26 -24.81 -4.27 1.22
CA CYS A 26 -26.18 -4.75 1.06
C CYS A 26 -26.66 -5.45 2.33
N GLY A 27 -27.76 -4.99 2.94
CA GLY A 27 -28.31 -5.59 4.16
C GLY A 27 -28.82 -7.04 3.98
N ALA A 28 -29.09 -7.49 2.76
CA ALA A 28 -29.64 -8.82 2.50
C ALA A 28 -28.56 -9.89 2.21
N CYS A 29 -27.53 -9.57 1.42
CA CYS A 29 -26.46 -10.52 1.07
C CYS A 29 -25.11 -10.21 1.75
N GLN A 30 -25.05 -9.15 2.56
CA GLN A 30 -23.86 -8.66 3.27
C GLN A 30 -22.64 -8.39 2.38
N HIS A 31 -22.81 -8.33 1.05
CA HIS A 31 -21.73 -7.95 0.15
C HIS A 31 -21.49 -6.45 0.20
N ARG A 32 -20.20 -6.09 0.24
CA ARG A 32 -19.71 -4.71 0.22
C ARG A 32 -19.44 -4.28 -1.22
N TYR A 33 -20.04 -3.17 -1.62
CA TYR A 33 -19.90 -2.59 -2.94
C TYR A 33 -19.31 -1.18 -2.86
N GLY A 34 -18.42 -0.88 -3.79
CA GLY A 34 -17.93 0.47 -4.06
C GLY A 34 -18.75 1.10 -5.18
N ILE A 35 -19.10 2.38 -5.06
CA ILE A 35 -19.95 3.07 -6.03
C ILE A 35 -19.19 4.27 -6.58
N VAL A 36 -19.17 4.38 -7.92
CA VAL A 36 -18.78 5.59 -8.63
C VAL A 36 -19.99 6.06 -9.42
N HIS A 37 -20.44 7.29 -9.18
CA HIS A 37 -21.60 7.85 -9.87
C HIS A 37 -21.34 9.27 -10.35
N GLY A 38 -22.01 9.65 -11.43
CA GLY A 38 -21.89 10.98 -11.99
C GLY A 38 -22.40 11.07 -13.42
N LYS A 39 -22.13 12.20 -14.07
CA LYS A 39 -22.46 12.43 -15.48
C LYS A 39 -21.36 11.89 -16.39
N LEU A 40 -21.72 11.19 -17.45
CA LEU A 40 -20.78 10.64 -18.42
C LEU A 40 -20.29 11.75 -19.37
N SER A 41 -19.01 12.07 -19.27
CA SER A 41 -18.36 13.14 -20.05
C SER A 41 -17.68 12.60 -21.31
N LYS A 42 -17.13 11.38 -21.29
CA LYS A 42 -16.63 10.72 -22.51
C LYS A 42 -16.81 9.21 -22.37
N HIS A 43 -17.03 8.52 -23.50
CA HIS A 43 -16.97 7.08 -23.57
C HIS A 43 -16.19 6.66 -24.83
N SER A 44 -15.41 5.60 -24.73
CA SER A 44 -14.83 4.92 -25.89
C SER A 44 -14.88 3.41 -25.68
N SER A 45 -15.12 2.66 -26.76
CA SER A 45 -15.07 1.21 -26.76
C SER A 45 -14.17 0.71 -27.90
N ILE A 46 -13.24 -0.20 -27.57
CA ILE A 46 -12.30 -0.81 -28.53
C ILE A 46 -12.46 -2.32 -28.43
N SER A 47 -12.72 -2.99 -29.56
CA SER A 47 -12.82 -4.45 -29.61
C SER A 47 -11.48 -5.07 -29.98
N GLU A 48 -11.01 -6.00 -29.16
CA GLU A 48 -9.79 -6.79 -29.35
C GLU A 48 -10.17 -8.27 -29.55
N PRO A 49 -9.69 -8.93 -30.63
CA PRO A 49 -9.85 -10.37 -30.80
C PRO A 49 -8.86 -11.11 -29.88
N LEU A 50 -9.38 -11.95 -28.96
CA LEU A 50 -8.54 -12.77 -28.07
C LEU A 50 -8.06 -14.04 -28.76
N LEU A 51 -8.90 -14.63 -29.61
CA LEU A 51 -8.61 -15.84 -30.39
C LEU A 51 -9.31 -15.73 -31.73
N PHE A 52 -8.53 -15.66 -32.80
CA PHE A 52 -9.00 -15.70 -34.18
C PHE A 52 -8.64 -17.06 -34.77
N LEU A 53 -9.61 -17.97 -34.83
CA LEU A 53 -9.41 -19.34 -35.31
C LEU A 53 -9.74 -19.47 -36.82
N SER A 54 -10.87 -18.93 -37.29
CA SER A 54 -11.20 -18.72 -38.72
C SER A 54 -12.50 -17.90 -38.88
N HIS A 55 -12.88 -17.54 -40.11
CA HIS A 55 -14.14 -16.83 -40.41
C HIS A 55 -15.43 -17.61 -40.11
N HIS A 56 -15.36 -18.95 -40.00
CA HIS A 56 -16.52 -19.83 -39.80
C HIS A 56 -16.66 -20.38 -38.36
N LEU A 57 -15.69 -20.11 -37.48
CA LEU A 57 -15.67 -20.58 -36.10
C LEU A 57 -15.99 -19.44 -35.11
N PRO A 58 -16.55 -19.76 -33.93
CA PRO A 58 -16.82 -18.76 -32.91
C PRO A 58 -15.51 -18.06 -32.48
N SER A 59 -15.49 -16.74 -32.62
CA SER A 59 -14.34 -15.90 -32.31
C SER A 59 -14.53 -15.19 -30.98
N LEU A 60 -13.60 -15.38 -30.05
CA LEU A 60 -13.63 -14.74 -28.74
C LEU A 60 -13.13 -13.30 -28.87
N HIS A 61 -14.01 -12.36 -28.56
CA HIS A 61 -13.72 -10.93 -28.58
C HIS A 61 -13.81 -10.36 -27.17
N LYS A 62 -12.92 -9.43 -26.87
CA LYS A 62 -12.91 -8.63 -25.64
C LYS A 62 -13.07 -7.18 -26.04
N ARG A 63 -14.07 -6.50 -25.50
CA ARG A 63 -14.19 -5.05 -25.65
C ARG A 63 -13.62 -4.35 -24.44
N HIS A 64 -12.73 -3.39 -24.66
CA HIS A 64 -12.23 -2.46 -23.65
C HIS A 64 -13.06 -1.19 -23.69
N TYR A 65 -13.51 -0.76 -22.53
CA TYR A 65 -14.27 0.47 -22.32
C TYR A 65 -13.43 1.45 -21.53
N THR A 66 -13.43 2.70 -21.96
CA THR A 66 -12.96 3.84 -21.18
C THR A 66 -14.13 4.78 -20.96
N LEU A 67 -14.59 4.92 -19.72
CA LEU A 67 -15.63 5.87 -19.34
C LEU A 67 -15.00 7.01 -18.53
N GLN A 68 -15.31 8.25 -18.86
CA GLN A 68 -14.98 9.40 -18.03
C GLN A 68 -16.25 9.92 -17.38
N ILE A 69 -16.34 9.81 -16.06
CA ILE A 69 -17.50 10.20 -15.26
C ILE A 69 -17.13 11.40 -14.42
N THR A 70 -17.88 12.49 -14.56
CA THR A 70 -17.78 13.66 -13.69
C THR A 70 -18.68 13.45 -12.48
N THR A 71 -18.07 13.28 -11.30
CA THR A 71 -18.78 13.09 -10.03
C THR A 71 -19.51 14.38 -9.61
N PRO A 72 -20.51 14.30 -8.71
CA PRO A 72 -21.14 15.50 -8.14
C PRO A 72 -20.13 16.49 -7.53
N ASP A 73 -19.03 15.98 -6.98
CA ASP A 73 -17.91 16.78 -6.43
C ASP A 73 -17.05 17.48 -7.50
N ARG A 74 -17.49 17.48 -8.77
CA ARG A 74 -16.78 18.00 -9.95
C ARG A 74 -15.42 17.34 -10.25
N ASN A 75 -15.15 16.18 -9.66
CA ASN A 75 -13.96 15.40 -9.98
C ASN A 75 -14.21 14.53 -11.22
N LEU A 76 -13.25 14.50 -12.14
CA LEU A 76 -13.30 13.64 -13.31
C LEU A 76 -12.67 12.29 -12.99
N LYS A 77 -13.46 11.22 -13.02
CA LYS A 77 -12.99 9.85 -12.82
C LYS A 77 -12.97 9.09 -14.14
N GLN A 78 -11.79 8.62 -14.53
CA GLN A 78 -11.64 7.73 -15.67
C GLN A 78 -11.72 6.27 -15.19
N LEU A 79 -12.65 5.51 -15.75
CA LEU A 79 -12.88 4.10 -15.48
C LEU A 79 -12.54 3.30 -16.71
N GLN A 80 -11.65 2.32 -16.56
CA GLN A 80 -11.29 1.39 -17.63
C GLN A 80 -11.71 -0.02 -17.22
N PHE A 81 -12.45 -0.71 -18.08
CA PHE A 81 -12.86 -2.09 -17.85
C PHE A 81 -13.09 -2.82 -19.16
N SER A 82 -13.20 -4.14 -19.12
CA SER A 82 -13.44 -4.94 -20.33
C SER A 82 -14.64 -5.86 -20.16
N ILE A 83 -15.40 -6.05 -21.24
CA ILE A 83 -16.59 -6.91 -21.30
C ILE A 83 -16.38 -7.96 -22.42
N PRO A 84 -16.82 -9.21 -22.23
CA PRO A 84 -16.79 -10.20 -23.30
C PRO A 84 -17.80 -9.87 -24.40
N GLY A 85 -17.40 -10.02 -25.66
CA GLY A 85 -18.30 -10.00 -26.80
C GLY A 85 -17.97 -8.95 -27.86
N LYS A 86 -18.49 -9.21 -29.07
CA LYS A 86 -18.31 -8.38 -30.27
C LYS A 86 -19.41 -7.32 -30.44
N ALA A 87 -20.52 -7.40 -29.72
CA ALA A 87 -21.56 -6.36 -29.70
C ALA A 87 -21.28 -5.38 -28.55
N ASP A 88 -21.67 -4.10 -28.71
CA ASP A 88 -21.56 -3.13 -27.61
C ASP A 88 -22.80 -3.29 -26.73
N PRO A 89 -22.69 -3.90 -25.54
CA PRO A 89 -23.85 -4.18 -24.72
C PRO A 89 -24.12 -3.04 -23.72
N LEU A 90 -23.28 -1.99 -23.69
CA LEU A 90 -23.34 -0.95 -22.68
C LEU A 90 -24.27 0.18 -23.15
N PRO A 91 -25.46 0.36 -22.54
CA PRO A 91 -26.43 1.33 -23.01
C PRO A 91 -26.13 2.72 -22.41
N VAL A 92 -25.00 3.33 -22.75
CA VAL A 92 -24.57 4.64 -22.21
C VAL A 92 -24.28 5.63 -23.32
N HIS A 93 -24.76 6.86 -23.17
CA HIS A 93 -24.51 7.97 -24.08
C HIS A 93 -23.89 9.16 -23.35
N TYR A 94 -23.26 10.05 -24.12
CA TYR A 94 -22.73 11.30 -23.59
C TYR A 94 -23.82 12.09 -22.85
N GLY A 95 -23.51 12.56 -21.64
CA GLY A 95 -24.44 13.31 -20.80
C GLY A 95 -25.33 12.44 -19.89
N ASP A 96 -25.30 11.12 -20.03
CA ASP A 96 -26.08 10.22 -19.18
C ASP A 96 -25.58 10.21 -17.73
N VAL A 97 -26.50 10.04 -16.78
CA VAL A 97 -26.16 9.81 -15.38
C VAL A 97 -25.94 8.31 -15.20
N VAL A 98 -24.70 7.93 -14.91
CA VAL A 98 -24.29 6.52 -14.82
C VAL A 98 -23.79 6.23 -13.41
N SER A 99 -24.13 5.05 -12.89
CA SER A 99 -23.49 4.48 -11.71
C SER A 99 -22.78 3.18 -12.05
N VAL A 100 -21.57 3.05 -11.52
CA VAL A 100 -20.70 1.91 -11.73
C VAL A 100 -20.44 1.26 -10.36
N LEU A 101 -20.76 -0.03 -10.25
CA LEU A 101 -20.68 -0.81 -9.02
C LEU A 101 -19.49 -1.75 -9.04
N TYR A 102 -18.65 -1.68 -8.02
CA TYR A 102 -17.49 -2.54 -7.82
C TYR A 102 -17.67 -3.43 -6.58
N THR A 103 -17.08 -4.63 -6.56
CA THR A 103 -16.88 -5.38 -5.32
C THR A 103 -15.73 -4.77 -4.51
N MET A 104 -15.89 -4.76 -3.19
CA MET A 104 -14.84 -4.31 -2.27
C MET A 104 -14.06 -5.50 -1.69
N GLN A 105 -12.74 -5.39 -1.60
CA GLN A 105 -11.90 -6.23 -0.75
C GLN A 105 -11.15 -5.31 0.22
N GLY A 106 -11.57 -5.29 1.48
CA GLY A 106 -11.14 -4.26 2.43
C GLY A 106 -11.59 -2.88 1.96
N TYR A 107 -10.64 -1.97 1.75
CA TYR A 107 -10.88 -0.60 1.25
C TYR A 107 -10.70 -0.45 -0.27
N LEU A 108 -10.35 -1.51 -1.00
CA LEU A 108 -10.05 -1.45 -2.43
C LEU A 108 -11.22 -1.93 -3.29
N MET A 109 -11.52 -1.18 -4.35
CA MET A 109 -12.46 -1.57 -5.40
C MET A 109 -11.78 -2.55 -6.36
N LYS A 110 -12.25 -3.80 -6.40
CA LYS A 110 -11.54 -4.89 -7.08
C LYS A 110 -12.13 -5.26 -8.44
N LYS A 111 -13.43 -5.57 -8.50
CA LYS A 111 -14.07 -6.07 -9.74
C LYS A 111 -15.33 -5.30 -10.07
N LEU A 112 -15.48 -4.91 -11.33
CA LEU A 112 -16.73 -4.33 -11.83
C LEU A 112 -17.84 -5.41 -11.77
N VAL A 113 -19.02 -5.03 -11.29
CA VAL A 113 -20.15 -5.94 -11.13
C VAL A 113 -21.34 -5.52 -11.97
N ALA A 114 -21.62 -4.21 -12.02
CA ALA A 114 -22.73 -3.69 -12.80
C ALA A 114 -22.49 -2.23 -13.20
N VAL A 115 -23.09 -1.86 -14.32
CA VAL A 115 -23.21 -0.48 -14.80
C VAL A 115 -24.70 -0.18 -14.96
N ASN A 116 -25.18 0.84 -14.27
CA ASN A 116 -26.57 1.29 -14.39
C ASN A 116 -26.59 2.67 -15.05
N ASN A 117 -27.39 2.80 -16.10
CA ASN A 117 -27.73 4.09 -16.66
C ASN A 117 -29.04 4.56 -16.03
N HIS A 118 -28.98 5.66 -15.29
CA HIS A 118 -30.14 6.25 -14.62
C HIS A 118 -30.97 7.14 -15.53
N THR A 119 -30.41 7.64 -16.63
CA THR A 119 -31.16 8.40 -17.64
C THR A 119 -32.10 7.49 -18.43
N THR A 120 -31.60 6.34 -18.87
CA THR A 120 -32.38 5.38 -19.68
C THR A 120 -33.06 4.29 -18.86
N GLY A 121 -32.75 4.18 -17.57
CA GLY A 121 -33.22 3.10 -16.69
C GLY A 121 -32.65 1.72 -17.03
N LYS A 122 -31.77 1.63 -18.04
CA LYS A 122 -31.17 0.37 -18.47
C LYS A 122 -30.01 -0.01 -17.56
N ARG A 123 -29.93 -1.31 -17.26
CA ARG A 123 -28.93 -1.90 -16.37
C ARG A 123 -28.16 -2.98 -17.11
N TYR A 124 -26.84 -2.91 -17.02
CA TYR A 124 -25.95 -3.96 -17.47
C TYR A 124 -25.28 -4.62 -16.27
N VAL A 125 -25.67 -5.86 -15.98
CA VAL A 125 -25.00 -6.69 -14.97
C VAL A 125 -23.95 -7.51 -15.67
N LEU A 126 -22.70 -7.45 -15.21
CA LEU A 126 -21.65 -8.27 -15.80
C LEU A 126 -21.99 -9.75 -15.55
N PRO A 127 -21.81 -10.63 -16.55
CA PRO A 127 -21.96 -12.06 -16.35
C PRO A 127 -21.06 -12.50 -15.20
N LYS A 128 -21.57 -13.43 -14.36
CA LYS A 128 -20.89 -13.87 -13.13
C LYS A 128 -19.41 -14.18 -13.41
N PRO A 129 -18.49 -13.79 -12.51
CA PRO A 129 -17.08 -14.04 -12.72
C PRO A 129 -16.84 -15.55 -12.92
N VAL A 130 -15.97 -15.87 -13.87
CA VAL A 130 -15.29 -17.18 -13.93
C VAL A 130 -14.83 -17.51 -12.51
N PRO A 131 -15.08 -18.74 -12.00
CA PRO A 131 -14.76 -19.11 -10.63
C PRO A 131 -13.32 -18.72 -10.28
N SER A 132 -13.10 -18.39 -9.00
CA SER A 132 -11.79 -17.92 -8.53
C SER A 132 -10.69 -18.90 -8.98
N THR A 133 -9.49 -18.40 -9.27
CA THR A 133 -8.37 -19.24 -9.73
C THR A 133 -8.16 -20.45 -8.82
N ILE A 134 -8.38 -20.28 -7.52
CA ILE A 134 -8.30 -21.34 -6.50
C ILE A 134 -9.39 -22.40 -6.69
N GLU A 135 -10.66 -22.03 -6.80
CA GLU A 135 -11.77 -22.96 -7.04
C GLU A 135 -11.64 -23.67 -8.40
N LEU A 136 -11.16 -22.96 -9.41
CA LEU A 136 -10.91 -23.51 -10.74
C LEU A 136 -9.73 -24.48 -10.73
N THR A 137 -8.64 -24.18 -10.01
CA THR A 137 -7.52 -25.13 -9.83
C THR A 137 -7.91 -26.35 -9.02
N LEU A 138 -8.74 -26.19 -7.99
CA LEU A 138 -9.22 -27.30 -7.16
C LEU A 138 -10.13 -28.22 -7.96
N THR A 139 -11.11 -27.68 -8.68
CA THR A 139 -12.00 -28.47 -9.54
C THR A 139 -11.23 -29.17 -10.65
N LEU A 140 -10.34 -28.48 -11.35
CA LEU A 140 -9.49 -29.11 -12.38
C LEU A 140 -8.56 -30.18 -11.79
N SER A 141 -7.96 -29.93 -10.62
CA SER A 141 -7.12 -30.94 -9.95
C SER A 141 -7.91 -32.19 -9.57
N SER A 142 -9.16 -32.04 -9.11
CA SER A 142 -10.03 -33.18 -8.80
C SER A 142 -10.43 -33.97 -10.05
N ILE A 143 -10.67 -33.28 -11.18
CA ILE A 143 -11.02 -33.92 -12.45
C ILE A 143 -9.81 -34.69 -13.01
N VAL A 144 -8.63 -34.08 -12.99
CA VAL A 144 -7.37 -34.71 -13.44
C VAL A 144 -7.03 -35.91 -12.56
N LEU A 145 -7.13 -35.77 -11.24
CA LEU A 145 -6.89 -36.87 -10.30
C LEU A 145 -7.88 -38.02 -10.53
N GLY A 146 -9.17 -37.70 -10.73
CA GLY A 146 -10.20 -38.70 -11.06
C GLY A 146 -9.92 -39.43 -12.37
N LEU A 147 -9.51 -38.72 -13.42
CA LEU A 147 -9.13 -39.29 -14.72
C LEU A 147 -7.88 -40.18 -14.62
N LEU A 148 -6.87 -39.76 -13.86
CA LEU A 148 -5.66 -40.56 -13.63
C LEU A 148 -5.98 -41.84 -12.87
N VAL A 149 -6.78 -41.77 -11.80
CA VAL A 149 -7.21 -42.95 -11.04
C VAL A 149 -8.04 -43.90 -11.92
N ALA A 150 -9.00 -43.39 -12.70
CA ALA A 150 -9.78 -44.21 -13.62
C ALA A 150 -8.94 -44.85 -14.74
N SER A 151 -7.91 -44.15 -15.23
CA SER A 151 -6.98 -44.70 -16.23
C SER A 151 -6.12 -45.84 -15.67
N PHE A 152 -5.73 -45.75 -14.39
CA PHE A 152 -4.98 -46.81 -13.70
C PHE A 152 -5.81 -48.10 -13.57
N PHE A 153 -7.12 -47.99 -13.30
CA PHE A 153 -8.01 -49.15 -13.21
C PHE A 153 -8.45 -49.73 -14.56
N SER A 154 -8.44 -48.95 -15.65
CA SER A 154 -8.87 -49.41 -16.97
C SER A 154 -7.76 -49.98 -17.86
N GLY A 155 -6.51 -49.98 -17.40
CA GLY A 155 -5.36 -50.51 -18.15
C GLY A 155 -4.93 -49.66 -19.34
N VAL A 156 -5.48 -48.46 -19.48
CA VAL A 156 -5.08 -47.49 -20.51
C VAL A 156 -3.71 -46.90 -20.14
N ASN A 157 -2.88 -46.61 -21.15
CA ASN A 157 -1.55 -46.06 -20.93
C ASN A 157 -1.64 -44.69 -20.20
N VAL A 158 -1.30 -44.74 -18.90
CA VAL A 158 -1.35 -43.59 -17.97
C VAL A 158 -0.52 -42.41 -18.48
N PHE A 159 0.56 -42.68 -19.23
CA PHE A 159 1.41 -41.63 -19.80
C PHE A 159 0.70 -40.83 -20.91
N LEU A 160 -0.08 -41.48 -21.78
CA LEU A 160 -0.83 -40.77 -22.82
C LEU A 160 -1.99 -39.96 -22.22
N VAL A 161 -2.68 -40.53 -21.23
CA VAL A 161 -3.76 -39.82 -20.52
C VAL A 161 -3.22 -38.63 -19.74
N SER A 162 -2.06 -38.74 -19.09
CA SER A 162 -1.46 -37.62 -18.35
C SER A 162 -1.01 -36.48 -19.28
N VAL A 163 -0.45 -36.78 -20.45
CA VAL A 163 -0.05 -35.76 -21.44
C VAL A 163 -1.27 -35.04 -22.02
N VAL A 164 -2.32 -35.78 -22.41
CA VAL A 164 -3.54 -35.18 -22.97
C VAL A 164 -4.30 -34.36 -21.93
N THR A 165 -4.40 -34.84 -20.69
CA THR A 165 -5.04 -34.08 -19.61
C THR A 165 -4.22 -32.86 -19.22
N ALA A 166 -2.89 -32.94 -19.16
CA ALA A 166 -2.03 -31.78 -18.88
C ALA A 166 -2.15 -30.71 -19.98
N LEU A 167 -2.15 -31.10 -21.26
CA LEU A 167 -2.37 -30.17 -22.38
C LEU A 167 -3.78 -29.59 -22.38
N GLY A 168 -4.80 -30.40 -22.08
CA GLY A 168 -6.19 -29.95 -21.94
C GLY A 168 -6.36 -28.95 -20.80
N VAL A 169 -5.74 -29.19 -19.64
CA VAL A 169 -5.74 -28.29 -18.49
C VAL A 169 -4.97 -27.01 -18.78
N LEU A 170 -3.80 -27.08 -19.44
CA LEU A 170 -3.05 -25.89 -19.85
C LEU A 170 -3.82 -25.05 -20.88
N ALA A 171 -4.44 -25.69 -21.87
CA ALA A 171 -5.28 -25.00 -22.85
C ALA A 171 -6.51 -24.37 -22.17
N TYR A 172 -7.17 -25.09 -21.27
CA TYR A 172 -8.31 -24.60 -20.52
C TYR A 172 -7.92 -23.47 -19.55
N LEU A 173 -6.78 -23.57 -18.85
CA LEU A 173 -6.25 -22.50 -18.00
C LEU A 173 -5.85 -21.29 -18.81
N LYS A 174 -5.24 -21.46 -19.99
CA LYS A 174 -4.89 -20.34 -20.88
C LYS A 174 -6.14 -19.65 -21.40
N VAL A 175 -7.16 -20.42 -21.84
CA VAL A 175 -8.45 -19.91 -22.30
C VAL A 175 -9.22 -19.26 -21.15
N THR A 176 -9.24 -19.85 -19.96
CA THR A 176 -9.95 -19.28 -18.79
C THR A 176 -9.20 -18.13 -18.15
N ASN A 177 -7.88 -18.04 -18.23
CA ASN A 177 -7.12 -16.84 -17.81
C ASN A 177 -7.29 -15.70 -18.81
N SER A 178 -7.28 -15.98 -20.11
CA SER A 178 -7.58 -14.97 -21.14
C SER A 178 -9.06 -14.58 -21.16
N ALA A 179 -9.96 -15.50 -20.81
CA ALA A 179 -11.38 -15.27 -20.55
C ALA A 179 -11.69 -14.93 -19.08
N GLN A 180 -10.69 -14.81 -18.21
CA GLN A 180 -10.86 -14.17 -16.90
C GLN A 180 -10.94 -12.68 -17.20
N LEU A 181 -12.15 -12.33 -17.61
CA LEU A 181 -12.72 -11.03 -17.92
C LEU A 181 -12.87 -10.19 -16.64
N THR A 182 -11.92 -10.34 -15.71
CA THR A 182 -11.71 -9.34 -14.72
C THR A 182 -11.20 -8.13 -15.47
N SER A 183 -12.01 -7.06 -15.43
CA SER A 183 -11.50 -5.70 -15.46
C SER A 183 -10.10 -5.74 -14.82
N PRO A 184 -9.05 -5.14 -15.44
CA PRO A 184 -7.90 -4.78 -14.63
C PRO A 184 -8.50 -4.20 -13.35
N SER A 185 -7.97 -4.59 -12.17
CA SER A 185 -8.42 -3.94 -10.95
C SER A 185 -8.51 -2.45 -11.26
N LEU A 186 -9.40 -1.69 -10.60
CA LEU A 186 -8.99 -0.32 -10.34
C LEU A 186 -7.77 -0.40 -9.41
N ALA A 187 -6.65 -0.93 -9.90
CA ALA A 187 -5.44 -0.18 -10.04
C ALA A 187 -5.91 1.26 -10.32
N MET A 188 -6.11 2.00 -9.23
CA MET A 188 -5.86 3.44 -9.22
C MET A 188 -4.43 3.62 -9.74
N HIS A 189 -4.14 3.33 -11.00
CA HIS A 189 -2.80 3.23 -11.55
C HIS A 189 -2.89 3.79 -12.97
N GLY A 190 -1.96 4.63 -13.42
CA GLY A 190 -0.57 4.62 -12.99
C GLY A 190 -0.06 5.83 -12.22
N ARG A 191 -0.78 6.96 -12.14
CA ARG A 191 -0.22 8.23 -11.64
C ARG A 191 -0.73 8.64 -10.26
N GLU A 192 -2.05 8.66 -10.06
CA GLU A 192 -2.59 9.08 -8.76
C GLU A 192 -2.38 8.06 -7.66
N GLY A 193 -2.44 6.75 -7.93
CA GLY A 193 -2.16 5.75 -6.88
C GLY A 193 -0.67 5.55 -6.60
N THR A 194 0.22 5.79 -7.57
CA THR A 194 1.66 5.86 -7.30
C THR A 194 2.00 7.14 -6.55
N ARG A 195 1.35 8.27 -6.87
CA ARG A 195 1.43 9.52 -6.10
C ARG A 195 0.91 9.33 -4.68
N LEU A 196 -0.30 8.81 -4.49
CA LEU A 196 -0.87 8.52 -3.16
C LEU A 196 -0.01 7.52 -2.38
N ALA A 197 0.57 6.51 -3.03
CA ALA A 197 1.51 5.60 -2.37
C ALA A 197 2.84 6.31 -2.02
N GLY A 198 3.29 7.27 -2.84
CA GLY A 198 4.42 8.14 -2.56
C GLY A 198 4.15 9.07 -1.39
N ASP A 199 3.03 9.79 -1.40
CA ASP A 199 2.55 10.67 -0.34
C ASP A 199 2.37 9.88 0.97
N GLN A 200 1.80 8.67 0.93
CA GLN A 200 1.68 7.79 2.09
C GLN A 200 3.04 7.35 2.63
N ARG A 201 4.03 7.08 1.76
CA ARG A 201 5.39 6.76 2.20
C ARG A 201 6.06 7.97 2.83
N LEU A 202 5.90 9.17 2.27
CA LEU A 202 6.43 10.41 2.82
C LEU A 202 5.78 10.76 4.16
N LEU A 203 4.45 10.60 4.29
CA LEU A 203 3.73 10.75 5.55
C LEU A 203 4.21 9.74 6.61
N ALA A 204 4.39 8.47 6.23
CA ALA A 204 4.93 7.46 7.14
C ALA A 204 6.35 7.81 7.61
N GLN A 205 7.18 8.39 6.74
CA GLN A 205 8.51 8.88 7.14
C GLN A 205 8.43 10.12 8.03
N LYS A 206 7.54 11.07 7.72
CA LYS A 206 7.28 12.24 8.57
C LYS A 206 6.96 11.84 10.00
N LEU A 207 5.99 10.92 10.18
CA LEU A 207 5.61 10.42 11.50
C LEU A 207 6.78 9.74 12.24
N LYS A 208 7.60 8.96 11.54
CA LYS A 208 8.80 8.34 12.12
C LYS A 208 9.83 9.38 12.58
N ILE A 209 10.06 10.41 11.77
CA ILE A 209 11.00 11.49 12.12
C ILE A 209 10.47 12.31 13.31
N GLU A 210 9.17 12.61 13.34
CA GLU A 210 8.52 13.29 14.48
C GLU A 210 8.68 12.50 15.78
N GLN A 211 8.36 11.21 15.75
CA GLN A 211 8.57 10.32 16.91
C GLN A 211 10.05 10.31 17.32
N ARG A 212 10.97 10.23 16.35
CA ARG A 212 12.40 10.18 16.63
C ARG A 212 12.92 11.49 17.24
N LEU A 213 12.39 12.63 16.81
CA LEU A 213 12.70 13.93 17.41
C LEU A 213 12.27 13.99 18.87
N ASP A 214 11.09 13.47 19.20
CA ASP A 214 10.61 13.41 20.58
C ASP A 214 11.51 12.53 21.46
N GLU A 215 11.92 11.36 20.95
CA GLU A 215 12.88 10.48 21.62
C GLU A 215 14.23 11.17 21.87
N ILE A 216 14.79 11.84 20.85
CA ILE A 216 16.07 12.55 20.97
C ILE A 216 15.96 13.72 21.96
N ASN A 217 14.85 14.45 21.95
CA ASN A 217 14.60 15.54 22.89
C ASN A 217 14.50 15.01 24.33
N HIS A 218 13.84 13.88 24.54
CA HIS A 218 13.79 13.24 25.84
C HIS A 218 15.18 12.78 26.30
N GLU A 219 15.97 12.18 25.40
CA GLU A 219 17.34 11.75 25.69
C GLU A 219 18.23 12.94 26.10
N CYS A 220 18.16 14.06 25.38
CA CYS A 220 18.87 15.29 25.75
C CYS A 220 18.52 15.79 27.16
N LYS A 221 17.22 15.81 27.51
CA LYS A 221 16.78 16.21 28.85
C LYS A 221 17.29 15.25 29.93
N SER A 222 17.25 13.95 29.66
CA SER A 222 17.77 12.92 30.57
C SER A 222 19.27 13.10 30.79
N ASN A 223 20.03 13.24 29.71
CA ASN A 223 21.48 13.43 29.76
C ASN A 223 21.86 14.72 30.49
N GLN A 224 21.11 15.81 30.30
CA GLN A 224 21.32 17.04 31.04
C GLN A 224 21.11 16.83 32.55
N GLY A 225 20.03 16.16 32.94
CA GLY A 225 19.77 15.83 34.35
C GLY A 225 20.84 14.93 34.96
N LEU A 226 21.45 14.02 34.18
CA LEU A 226 22.58 13.21 34.60
C LEU A 226 23.86 14.04 34.78
N ILE A 227 24.14 14.96 33.84
CA ILE A 227 25.28 15.89 33.96
C ILE A 227 25.18 16.69 35.26
N ASP A 228 24.01 17.26 35.54
CA ASP A 228 23.81 18.09 36.73
C ASP A 228 24.06 17.30 38.03
N ARG A 229 23.61 16.04 38.08
CA ARG A 229 23.86 15.13 39.23
C ARG A 229 25.34 14.75 39.35
N LEU A 230 26.02 14.49 38.24
CA LEU A 230 27.44 14.13 38.23
C LEU A 230 28.31 15.32 38.64
N GLU A 231 27.96 16.53 38.22
CA GLU A 231 28.65 17.76 38.64
C GLU A 231 28.44 18.06 40.13
N ASP A 232 27.22 17.90 40.66
CA ASP A 232 26.96 18.02 42.11
C ASP A 232 27.74 16.96 42.91
N LEU A 233 27.77 15.72 42.44
CA LEU A 233 28.56 14.64 43.05
C LEU A 233 30.06 14.96 43.03
N LYS A 234 30.57 15.48 41.90
CA LYS A 234 31.96 15.92 41.76
C LYS A 234 32.28 17.01 42.79
N GLN A 235 31.41 18.00 42.94
CA GLN A 235 31.61 19.09 43.89
C GLN A 235 31.66 18.58 45.34
N LYS A 236 30.77 17.64 45.70
CA LYS A 236 30.79 16.98 47.01
C LYS A 236 32.10 16.22 47.26
N MET A 237 32.58 15.45 46.27
CA MET A 237 33.85 14.72 46.37
C MET A 237 35.04 15.66 46.57
N VAL A 238 35.09 16.77 45.83
CA VAL A 238 36.14 17.79 45.96
C VAL A 238 36.10 18.46 47.34
N THR A 239 34.91 18.72 47.87
CA THR A 239 34.73 19.38 49.18
C THR A 239 35.16 18.49 50.34
N VAL A 240 34.93 17.17 50.25
CA VAL A 240 35.29 16.22 51.31
C VAL A 240 36.80 15.96 51.32
N ASP A 241 37.35 15.45 50.22
CA ASP A 241 38.78 15.18 50.06
C ASP A 241 39.10 14.88 48.59
N GLN A 242 39.75 15.84 47.92
CA GLN A 242 40.08 15.71 46.51
C GLN A 242 41.09 14.58 46.23
N GLN A 243 42.04 14.31 47.13
CA GLN A 243 43.08 13.31 46.90
C GLN A 243 42.51 11.90 47.02
N LEU A 244 41.68 11.67 48.05
CA LEU A 244 41.02 10.38 48.25
C LEU A 244 40.08 10.02 47.09
N TYR A 245 39.36 11.00 46.54
CA TYR A 245 38.38 10.80 45.46
C TYR A 245 38.91 11.06 44.05
N ALA A 246 40.20 11.35 43.86
CA ALA A 246 40.77 11.70 42.56
C ALA A 246 40.40 10.72 41.41
N PRO A 247 40.42 9.37 41.59
CA PRO A 247 40.01 8.44 40.54
C PRO A 247 38.53 8.55 40.16
N ARG A 248 37.65 8.81 41.14
CA ARG A 248 36.20 8.96 40.90
C ARG A 248 35.89 10.29 40.23
N ILE A 249 36.58 11.36 40.62
CA ILE A 249 36.48 12.68 39.99
C ILE A 249 36.90 12.59 38.52
N PHE A 250 38.01 11.90 38.22
CA PHE A 250 38.47 11.69 36.84
C PHE A 250 37.42 10.98 35.97
N ARG A 251 36.88 9.85 36.46
CA ARG A 251 35.83 9.10 35.74
C ARG A 251 34.55 9.91 35.54
N THR A 252 34.11 10.60 36.59
CA THR A 252 32.93 11.48 36.54
C THR A 252 33.10 12.57 35.49
N THR A 253 34.30 13.17 35.41
CA THR A 253 34.64 14.18 34.42
C THR A 253 34.63 13.61 32.99
N GLY A 254 35.15 12.40 32.80
CA GLY A 254 35.08 11.68 31.52
C GLY A 254 33.63 11.40 31.08
N ALA A 255 32.80 10.90 31.99
CA ALA A 255 31.38 10.64 31.73
C ALA A 255 30.62 11.92 31.35
N VAL A 256 30.84 13.02 32.09
CA VAL A 256 30.25 14.34 31.76
C VAL A 256 30.67 14.80 30.36
N THR A 257 31.93 14.60 29.98
CA THR A 257 32.43 14.98 28.65
C THR A 257 31.72 14.19 27.54
N ILE A 258 31.56 12.87 27.71
CA ILE A 258 30.86 12.02 26.76
C ILE A 258 29.37 12.41 26.66
N LEU A 259 28.70 12.67 27.78
CA LEU A 259 27.30 13.11 27.80
C LEU A 259 27.11 14.46 27.09
N LYS A 260 28.04 15.42 27.27
CA LYS A 260 28.03 16.71 26.56
C LYS A 260 28.21 16.52 25.05
N GLN A 261 29.09 15.59 24.65
CA GLN A 261 29.28 15.24 23.24
C GLN A 261 28.01 14.61 22.64
N GLN A 262 27.34 13.71 23.36
CA GLN A 262 26.05 13.14 22.96
C GLN A 262 24.98 14.22 22.79
N ILE A 263 24.85 15.16 23.73
CA ILE A 263 23.89 16.27 23.61
C ILE A 263 24.19 17.11 22.36
N THR A 264 25.46 17.40 22.07
CA THR A 264 25.86 18.18 20.89
C THR A 264 25.49 17.45 19.59
N ASN A 265 25.75 16.14 19.52
CA ASN A 265 25.36 15.30 18.38
C ASN A 265 23.84 15.22 18.22
N ASN A 266 23.11 15.04 19.33
CA ASN A 266 21.65 15.00 19.34
C ASN A 266 21.04 16.34 18.88
N GLN A 267 21.60 17.47 19.29
CA GLN A 267 21.19 18.79 18.78
C GLN A 267 21.44 18.94 17.28
N ARG A 268 22.56 18.39 16.77
CA ARG A 268 22.83 18.34 15.33
C ARG A 268 21.80 17.47 14.60
N LEU A 269 21.49 16.28 15.12
CA LEU A 269 20.44 15.40 14.58
C LEU A 269 19.09 16.11 14.53
N VAL A 270 18.69 16.80 15.60
CA VAL A 270 17.43 17.55 15.64
C VAL A 270 17.36 18.61 14.54
N ARG A 271 18.45 19.34 14.28
CA ARG A 271 18.49 20.35 13.21
C ARG A 271 18.32 19.72 11.82
N GLU A 272 19.03 18.63 11.55
CA GLU A 272 18.96 17.99 10.23
C GLU A 272 17.64 17.25 10.02
N TYR A 273 17.08 16.61 11.06
CA TYR A 273 15.75 16.01 11.00
C TYR A 273 14.66 17.06 10.76
N ARG A 274 14.75 18.25 11.38
CA ARG A 274 13.83 19.36 11.09
C ARG A 274 13.93 19.84 9.64
N ARG A 275 15.15 19.93 9.09
CA ARG A 275 15.33 20.25 7.66
C ARG A 275 14.73 19.17 6.76
N ALA A 276 14.90 17.89 7.11
CA ALA A 276 14.27 16.78 6.38
C ALA A 276 12.74 16.85 6.43
N LEU A 277 12.17 17.19 7.58
CA LEU A 277 10.74 17.43 7.76
C LEU A 277 10.23 18.54 6.84
N GLN A 278 10.92 19.67 6.79
CA GLN A 278 10.58 20.77 5.89
C GLN A 278 10.68 20.37 4.42
N MET A 279 11.70 19.60 4.02
CA MET A 279 11.81 19.08 2.66
C MET A 279 10.63 18.15 2.31
N ILE A 280 10.20 17.30 3.25
CA ILE A 280 9.05 16.42 3.08
C ILE A 280 7.74 17.23 2.96
N GLU A 281 7.57 18.26 3.79
CA GLU A 281 6.39 19.15 3.73
C GLU A 281 6.30 19.88 2.40
N ILE A 282 7.42 20.45 1.92
CA ILE A 282 7.49 21.08 0.60
C ILE A 282 7.16 20.08 -0.51
N GLU A 283 7.69 18.86 -0.44
CA GLU A 283 7.39 17.83 -1.45
C GLU A 283 5.91 17.43 -1.43
N MET A 284 5.31 17.29 -0.25
CA MET A 284 3.88 17.02 -0.11
C MET A 284 3.01 18.16 -0.64
N GLU A 285 3.38 19.41 -0.36
CA GLU A 285 2.67 20.61 -0.83
C GLU A 285 2.88 20.86 -2.33
N THR A 286 3.99 20.39 -2.91
CA THR A 286 4.26 20.51 -4.36
C THR A 286 3.82 19.27 -5.14
N SER A 287 3.44 18.17 -4.48
CA SER A 287 2.93 16.92 -5.08
C SER A 287 1.73 17.13 -6.04
N TRP A 288 0.94 18.20 -5.87
CA TRP A 288 -0.14 18.55 -6.81
C TRP A 288 0.31 19.33 -8.06
N ILE A 289 1.47 20.01 -8.02
CA ILE A 289 2.08 20.76 -9.13
C ILE A 289 3.26 19.97 -9.75
N ALA A 290 3.69 18.87 -9.13
CA ALA A 290 4.80 18.02 -9.56
C ALA A 290 4.73 17.60 -11.04
N ASP A 291 3.53 17.56 -11.63
CA ASP A 291 3.31 17.28 -13.05
C ASP A 291 3.89 18.34 -14.01
N GLN A 292 4.20 19.54 -13.50
CA GLN A 292 4.83 20.65 -14.22
C GLN A 292 6.33 20.79 -13.91
N LEU A 293 6.86 19.99 -12.99
CA LEU A 293 8.24 20.07 -12.53
C LEU A 293 9.05 18.86 -13.06
N PRO A 294 10.15 19.08 -13.81
CA PRO A 294 10.90 18.00 -14.47
C PRO A 294 11.64 17.04 -13.52
N ASP A 295 11.71 17.32 -12.21
CA ASP A 295 12.60 16.64 -11.26
C ASP A 295 11.92 15.92 -10.06
N ALA A 296 10.58 15.85 -10.00
CA ALA A 296 9.85 15.35 -8.83
C ALA A 296 10.30 13.94 -8.34
N SER A 297 10.62 13.01 -9.25
CA SER A 297 11.10 11.67 -8.85
C SER A 297 12.51 11.65 -8.26
N ASN A 298 13.32 12.68 -8.53
CA ASN A 298 14.70 12.77 -8.03
C ASN A 298 14.75 13.31 -6.59
N PHE A 299 13.78 14.16 -6.19
CA PHE A 299 13.72 14.75 -4.85
C PHE A 299 13.39 13.72 -3.77
N THR A 300 12.40 12.85 -3.99
CA THR A 300 12.09 11.77 -3.04
C THR A 300 13.31 10.87 -2.78
N ARG A 301 14.12 10.59 -3.81
CA ARG A 301 15.37 9.82 -3.67
C ARG A 301 16.42 10.58 -2.86
N ALA A 302 16.56 11.88 -3.10
CA ALA A 302 17.49 12.73 -2.35
C ALA A 302 17.13 12.82 -0.86
N ILE A 303 15.83 12.93 -0.52
CA ILE A 303 15.35 12.90 0.87
C ILE A 303 15.72 11.57 1.54
N MET A 304 15.50 10.44 0.87
CA MET A 304 15.86 9.12 1.41
C MET A 304 17.37 8.96 1.62
N GLN A 305 18.18 9.48 0.70
CA GLN A 305 19.63 9.49 0.85
C GLN A 305 20.07 10.33 2.05
N LYS A 306 19.44 11.50 2.27
CA LYS A 306 19.68 12.31 3.47
C LYS A 306 19.29 11.61 4.76
N LEU A 307 18.19 10.86 4.77
CA LEU A 307 17.82 10.06 5.95
C LEU A 307 18.82 8.95 6.24
N GLU A 308 19.42 8.35 5.21
CA GLU A 308 20.48 7.35 5.39
C GLU A 308 21.78 7.97 5.93
N GLU A 309 22.16 9.17 5.47
CA GLU A 309 23.30 9.92 6.04
C GLU A 309 23.09 10.21 7.54
N LEU A 310 21.84 10.44 7.98
CA LEU A 310 21.54 10.69 9.39
C LEU A 310 21.69 9.46 10.27
N LYS A 311 21.47 8.25 9.74
CA LYS A 311 21.74 7.01 10.48
C LYS A 311 23.20 6.89 10.89
N ALA A 312 24.14 7.34 10.06
CA ALA A 312 25.57 7.30 10.41
C ALA A 312 25.87 8.16 11.65
N ILE A 313 25.16 9.27 11.85
CA ILE A 313 25.29 10.10 13.07
C ILE A 313 24.63 9.41 14.27
N GLU A 314 23.53 8.68 14.06
CA GLU A 314 22.92 7.86 15.12
C GLU A 314 23.83 6.71 15.56
N GLU A 315 24.54 6.07 14.64
CA GLU A 315 25.54 5.03 14.93
C GLU A 315 26.67 5.58 15.80
N GLN A 316 27.16 6.80 15.52
CA GLN A 316 28.15 7.47 16.37
C GLN A 316 27.61 7.69 17.79
N ASN A 317 26.33 8.03 17.94
CA ASN A 317 25.71 8.17 19.27
C ASN A 317 25.52 6.84 19.99
N GLN A 318 25.18 5.76 19.27
CA GLN A 318 25.14 4.41 19.84
C GLN A 318 26.52 3.98 20.34
N PHE A 319 27.58 4.29 19.59
CA PHE A 319 28.95 4.01 20.02
C PHE A 319 29.31 4.77 21.31
N LEU A 320 28.93 6.05 21.43
CA LEU A 320 29.13 6.81 22.67
C LEU A 320 28.34 6.23 23.86
N LYS A 321 27.13 5.67 23.62
CA LYS A 321 26.38 4.95 24.67
C LYS A 321 27.11 3.70 25.13
N LEU A 322 27.67 2.92 24.20
CA LEU A 322 28.47 1.74 24.53
C LEU A 322 29.74 2.10 25.32
N GLN A 323 30.36 3.25 25.04
CA GLN A 323 31.47 3.74 25.85
C GLN A 323 31.04 4.05 27.29
N LEU A 324 29.89 4.70 27.48
CA LEU A 324 29.34 4.98 28.82
C LEU A 324 29.02 3.69 29.58
N THR A 325 28.42 2.69 28.94
CA THR A 325 28.14 1.39 29.59
C THR A 325 29.42 0.63 29.92
N ALA A 326 30.47 0.73 29.09
CA ALA A 326 31.77 0.15 29.41
C ALA A 326 32.40 0.79 30.67
N TYR A 327 32.21 2.10 30.89
CA TYR A 327 32.61 2.73 32.15
C TYR A 327 31.80 2.24 33.37
N GLU A 328 30.54 1.81 33.17
CA GLU A 328 29.72 1.17 34.21
C GLU A 328 30.12 -0.29 34.45
N GLU A 329 30.44 -1.09 33.42
CA GLU A 329 30.79 -2.52 33.54
C GLU A 329 32.20 -2.76 34.11
N VAL A 330 33.14 -1.82 33.98
CA VAL A 330 34.43 -1.85 34.70
C VAL A 330 34.25 -1.88 36.23
N LYS A 331 33.04 -1.60 36.74
CA LYS A 331 32.63 -1.81 38.14
C LYS A 331 32.57 -3.29 38.55
N HIS A 332 32.39 -4.23 37.61
CA HIS A 332 32.21 -5.65 37.91
C HIS A 332 33.46 -6.51 37.69
N HIS A 333 34.54 -5.98 37.13
CA HIS A 333 35.78 -6.73 36.90
C HIS A 333 37.03 -6.17 37.59
N VAL A 334 36.90 -5.10 38.40
CA VAL A 334 38.02 -4.55 39.17
C VAL A 334 37.70 -4.56 40.68
N ILE A 335 37.36 -5.74 41.21
CA ILE A 335 37.74 -6.20 42.57
C ILE A 335 37.81 -7.74 42.49
N PRO A 336 39.02 -8.32 42.32
CA PRO A 336 39.56 -9.11 43.42
C PRO A 336 41.03 -8.80 43.66
N GLY A 337 41.39 -8.57 44.93
CA GLY A 337 42.79 -8.54 45.36
C GLY A 337 43.30 -7.17 45.77
N TYR A 338 42.90 -6.72 46.96
CA TYR A 338 43.79 -6.00 47.87
C TYR A 338 43.40 -6.45 49.29
N GLU A 339 44.16 -7.43 49.80
CA GLU A 339 44.43 -7.54 51.24
C GLU A 339 45.56 -6.58 51.60
#